data_AF-A0A661Q1W6-F1
#
_entry.id   AF-A0A661Q1W6-F1
#
_cell.length_a   1.000
_cell.length_b   1.000
_cell.length_c   1.000
_cell.angle_alpha   90.00
_cell.angle_beta   90.00
_cell.angle_gamma   90.00
#
_symmetry.space_group_name_H-M   'P 1'
#
loop_
_entity.id
_entity.type
_entity.pdbx_description
1 polymer ?
#
loop_
_entity_poly.entity_id
_entity_poly.type
_entity_poly.pdbx_seq_one_letter_code
_entity_poly.pdbx_strand_id
1 'polypeptide(L)'
;LMDTHGALLLLVVVGLYIVMLTENSRVPVDDPATHLELTMIHEVMILDHSGPDLALIEIGAWFKLLFYAAFLSCIINPFQVDNIFLNGFLFYMVVIFIYITIGVFESCMARYKMDVVPKFILKASILVLFGIILTMGVI
;
A
#
# COMPACT_ATOMS: atom_id res chain seq x y z
N LEU A 1 8.13 -4.98 -18.69
CA LEU A 1 6.67 -4.70 -18.66
C LEU A 1 5.97 -5.02 -19.99
N MET A 2 6.64 -5.08 -21.14
CA MET A 2 6.02 -5.36 -22.47
C MET A 2 6.00 -6.84 -22.89
N ASP A 3 6.60 -7.75 -22.13
CA ASP A 3 6.44 -9.20 -22.35
C ASP A 3 5.18 -9.74 -21.64
N THR A 4 4.72 -10.93 -22.03
CA THR A 4 3.58 -11.64 -21.39
C THR A 4 3.71 -11.75 -19.87
N HIS A 5 4.93 -11.91 -19.36
CA HIS A 5 5.22 -11.92 -17.91
C HIS A 5 5.11 -10.55 -17.25
N GLY A 6 5.30 -9.47 -18.00
CA GLY A 6 5.16 -8.10 -17.51
C GLY A 6 3.72 -7.74 -17.17
N ALA A 7 2.76 -8.22 -17.96
CA ALA A 7 1.34 -8.04 -17.69
C ALA A 7 0.91 -8.75 -16.39
N LEU A 8 1.46 -9.94 -16.11
CA LEU A 8 1.20 -10.69 -14.88
C LEU A 8 1.71 -9.97 -13.64
N LEU A 9 2.91 -9.38 -13.72
CA LEU A 9 3.47 -8.58 -12.62
C LEU A 9 2.58 -7.38 -12.27
N LEU A 10 1.94 -6.75 -13.27
CA LEU A 10 1.05 -5.63 -13.03
C LEU A 10 -0.15 -6.04 -12.16
N LEU A 11 -0.74 -7.21 -12.40
CA LEU A 11 -1.84 -7.75 -11.59
C LEU A 11 -1.42 -7.93 -10.13
N VAL A 12 -0.22 -8.46 -9.89
CA VAL A 12 0.34 -8.65 -8.54
C VAL A 12 0.62 -7.32 -7.87
N VAL A 13 1.24 -6.37 -8.58
CA VAL A 13 1.54 -5.02 -8.06
C VAL A 13 0.26 -4.30 -7.66
N VAL A 14 -0.79 -4.34 -8.49
CA VAL A 14 -2.09 -3.71 -8.16
C VAL A 14 -2.74 -4.39 -6.97
N GLY A 15 -2.70 -5.73 -6.90
CA GLY A 15 -3.23 -6.48 -5.76
C GLY A 15 -2.51 -6.12 -4.45
N LEU A 16 -1.17 -6.10 -4.46
CA LEU A 16 -0.36 -5.72 -3.31
C LEU A 16 -0.53 -4.24 -2.95
N TYR A 17 -0.73 -3.35 -3.93
CA TYR A 17 -1.03 -1.95 -3.67
C TYR A 17 -2.37 -1.79 -2.92
N ILE A 18 -3.39 -2.56 -3.29
CA ILE A 18 -4.66 -2.58 -2.54
C ILE A 18 -4.43 -3.06 -1.10
N VAL A 19 -3.66 -4.13 -0.91
CA VAL A 19 -3.33 -4.66 0.42
C VAL A 19 -2.54 -3.63 1.25
N MET A 20 -1.61 -2.91 0.63
CA MET A 20 -0.87 -1.82 1.26
C MET A 20 -1.82 -0.72 1.74
N LEU A 21 -2.80 -0.29 0.93
CA LEU A 21 -3.78 0.72 1.34
C LEU A 21 -4.62 0.22 2.52
N THR A 22 -5.08 -1.04 2.48
CA THR A 22 -5.91 -1.62 3.54
C THR A 22 -5.16 -1.75 4.86
N GLU A 23 -3.90 -2.19 4.83
CA GLU A 23 -3.10 -2.41 6.02
C GLU A 23 -2.64 -1.12 6.69
N ASN A 24 -2.46 -0.05 5.91
CA ASN A 24 -2.06 1.26 6.43
C ASN A 24 -3.26 2.18 6.71
N SER A 25 -4.48 1.65 6.69
CA SER A 25 -5.73 2.40 6.92
C SER A 25 -5.82 3.65 6.03
N ARG A 26 -5.45 3.54 4.75
CA ARG A 26 -5.45 4.65 3.80
C ARG A 26 -6.73 4.66 2.95
N VAL A 27 -7.10 5.83 2.45
CA VAL A 27 -8.27 5.99 1.57
C VAL A 27 -8.08 5.12 0.33
N PRO A 28 -9.10 4.35 -0.10
CA PRO A 28 -10.52 4.45 0.24
C PRO A 28 -10.99 3.55 1.40
N VAL A 29 -10.09 2.86 2.09
CA VAL A 29 -10.46 1.85 3.10
C VAL A 29 -10.85 2.51 4.41
N ASP A 30 -9.98 3.36 4.90
CA ASP A 30 -10.19 4.14 6.10
C ASP A 30 -9.47 5.50 5.99
N ASP A 31 -9.77 6.42 6.90
CA ASP A 31 -9.12 7.73 6.95
C ASP A 31 -8.71 8.06 8.40
N PRO A 32 -7.40 7.99 8.73
CA PRO A 32 -6.91 8.19 10.09
C PRO A 32 -6.91 9.66 10.49
N ALA A 33 -7.05 10.59 9.54
CA ALA A 33 -7.05 12.03 9.80
C ALA A 33 -8.42 12.56 10.23
N THR A 34 -9.47 11.74 10.16
CA THR A 34 -10.82 12.17 10.55
C THR A 34 -11.02 12.08 12.06
N HIS A 35 -10.85 13.22 12.74
CA HIS A 35 -11.30 13.46 14.11
C HIS A 35 -12.79 13.82 14.12
N LEU A 36 -13.65 12.86 13.76
CA LEU A 36 -15.08 13.00 14.02
C LEU A 36 -15.40 12.26 15.31
N GLU A 37 -16.37 12.76 16.08
CA GLU A 37 -16.83 12.12 17.33
C GLU A 37 -17.27 10.65 17.14
N LEU A 38 -17.45 10.20 15.89
CA LEU A 38 -17.87 8.87 15.46
C LEU A 38 -16.73 7.97 14.91
N THR A 39 -15.51 8.47 14.76
CA THR A 39 -14.29 7.70 14.42
C THR A 39 -13.35 7.54 15.62
N MET A 40 -13.82 7.87 16.82
CA MET A 40 -13.10 7.77 18.08
C MET A 40 -12.54 6.39 18.42
N ILE A 41 -12.76 5.34 17.62
CA ILE A 41 -12.06 4.06 17.80
C ILE A 41 -10.56 4.21 17.53
N HIS A 42 -10.14 4.95 16.50
CA HIS A 42 -8.70 5.09 16.20
C HIS A 42 -8.00 6.00 17.23
N GLU A 43 -8.65 7.10 17.61
CA GLU A 43 -8.13 7.96 18.67
C GLU A 43 -8.11 7.27 20.03
N VAL A 44 -9.14 6.50 20.40
CA VAL A 44 -9.18 5.78 21.68
C VAL A 44 -8.03 4.77 21.81
N MET A 45 -7.52 4.20 20.71
CA MET A 45 -6.34 3.32 20.76
C MET A 45 -5.06 4.04 21.20
N ILE A 46 -4.97 5.35 21.03
CA ILE A 46 -3.77 6.15 21.35
C ILE A 46 -4.00 7.17 22.47
N LEU A 47 -5.25 7.37 22.91
CA LEU A 47 -5.66 8.46 23.81
C LEU A 47 -5.04 8.35 25.21
N ASP A 48 -4.74 7.14 25.66
CA ASP A 48 -4.07 6.88 26.94
C ASP A 48 -2.55 7.10 26.88
N HIS A 49 -1.99 7.28 25.68
CA HIS A 49 -0.56 7.51 25.47
C HIS A 49 -0.26 9.00 25.26
N SER A 50 0.86 9.46 25.82
CA SER A 50 1.29 10.85 25.74
C SER A 50 2.79 10.97 25.54
N GLY A 51 3.23 12.06 24.91
CA GLY A 51 4.65 12.39 24.77
C GLY A 51 5.46 11.32 24.02
N PRO A 52 6.51 10.72 24.64
CA PRO A 52 7.38 9.75 23.96
C PRO A 52 6.66 8.49 23.46
N ASP A 53 5.68 8.00 24.22
CA ASP A 53 4.99 6.76 23.87
C ASP A 53 4.10 6.96 22.63
N LEU A 54 3.43 8.10 22.56
CA LEU A 54 2.66 8.49 21.37
C LEU A 54 3.57 8.61 20.14
N ALA A 55 4.74 9.23 20.29
CA ALA A 55 5.70 9.38 19.20
C ALA A 55 6.16 8.02 18.65
N LEU A 56 6.41 7.03 19.52
CA LEU A 56 6.77 5.67 19.11
C LEU A 56 5.65 5.00 18.30
N ILE A 57 4.39 5.20 18.69
CA ILE A 57 3.23 4.64 17.98
C ILE A 57 3.11 5.27 16.58
N GLU A 58 3.18 6.60 16.47
CA GLU A 58 3.11 7.30 15.18
C GLU A 58 4.28 6.95 14.25
N ILE A 59 5.50 6.90 14.79
CA ILE A 59 6.69 6.47 14.05
C ILE A 59 6.53 5.02 13.56
N GLY A 60 5.96 4.14 14.38
CA GLY A 60 5.63 2.77 13.99
C GLY A 60 4.66 2.71 12.80
N ALA A 61 3.63 3.56 12.80
CA ALA A 61 2.69 3.66 11.67
C ALA A 61 3.38 4.16 10.39
N TRP A 62 4.29 5.13 10.49
CA TRP A 62 5.07 5.61 9.34
C TRP A 62 6.05 4.55 8.82
N PHE A 63 6.70 3.80 9.71
CA PHE A 63 7.57 2.70 9.32
C PHE A 63 6.80 1.54 8.67
N LYS A 64 5.58 1.24 9.14
CA LYS A 64 4.71 0.25 8.49
C LYS A 64 4.46 0.65 7.04
N LEU A 65 4.08 1.90 6.80
CA LEU A 65 3.81 2.39 5.45
C LEU A 65 5.08 2.39 4.58
N LEU A 66 6.21 2.85 5.12
CA LEU A 66 7.51 2.80 4.44
C LEU A 66 7.89 1.37 4.07
N PHE A 67 7.67 0.40 4.95
CA PHE A 67 7.97 -1.02 4.70
C PHE A 67 7.16 -1.54 3.51
N TYR A 68 5.85 -1.30 3.45
CA TYR A 68 5.03 -1.72 2.32
C TYR A 68 5.42 -1.00 1.01
N ALA A 69 5.72 0.30 1.06
CA ALA A 69 6.17 1.06 -0.11
C ALA A 69 7.52 0.53 -0.64
N ALA A 70 8.47 0.26 0.26
CA ALA A 70 9.77 -0.32 -0.06
C ALA A 70 9.60 -1.72 -0.67
N PHE A 71 8.80 -2.57 -0.04
CA PHE A 71 8.51 -3.92 -0.53
C PHE A 71 7.90 -3.90 -1.94
N LEU A 72 6.93 -3.02 -2.18
CA LEU A 72 6.31 -2.86 -3.49
C LEU A 72 7.31 -2.32 -4.54
N SER A 73 8.19 -1.39 -4.14
CA SER A 73 9.23 -0.86 -5.05
C SER A 73 10.21 -1.93 -5.51
N CYS A 74 10.59 -2.87 -4.63
CA CYS A 74 11.48 -3.99 -4.97
C CYS A 74 10.85 -4.93 -6.00
N ILE A 75 9.52 -5.09 -5.97
CA ILE A 75 8.78 -5.90 -6.94
C ILE A 75 8.66 -5.18 -8.29
N ILE A 76 8.43 -3.86 -8.27
CA ILE A 76 8.27 -3.04 -9.48
C ILE A 76 9.60 -2.93 -10.24
N ASN A 77 10.72 -2.72 -9.53
CA ASN A 77 12.03 -2.56 -10.14
C ASN A 77 13.01 -3.66 -9.66
N PRO A 78 12.96 -4.86 -10.25
CA PRO A 78 13.89 -5.94 -9.92
C PRO A 78 15.29 -5.73 -10.52
N PHE A 79 15.47 -4.74 -11.40
CA PHE A 79 16.73 -4.52 -12.12
C PHE A 79 17.73 -3.80 -11.22
N GLN A 80 18.77 -4.53 -10.83
CA GLN A 80 19.95 -3.99 -10.17
C GLN A 80 20.99 -3.67 -11.24
N VAL A 81 21.37 -2.41 -11.35
CA VAL A 81 22.51 -1.97 -12.16
C VAL A 81 23.79 -2.16 -11.33
N ASP A 82 24.94 -2.39 -11.96
CA ASP A 82 26.21 -2.59 -11.25
C ASP A 82 26.63 -1.39 -10.36
N ASN A 83 26.02 -0.21 -10.55
CA ASN A 83 26.31 0.98 -9.78
C ASN A 83 25.35 1.15 -8.58
N ILE A 84 25.91 1.04 -7.37
CA ILE A 84 25.17 1.14 -6.11
C ILE A 84 24.42 2.48 -5.95
N PHE A 85 25.01 3.59 -6.42
CA PHE A 85 24.41 4.92 -6.30
C PHE A 85 23.17 5.06 -7.19
N LEU A 86 23.23 4.47 -8.39
CA LEU A 86 22.12 4.50 -9.34
C LEU A 86 20.94 3.67 -8.84
N ASN A 87 21.21 2.50 -8.25
CA ASN A 87 20.17 1.66 -7.64
C ASN A 87 19.48 2.37 -6.47
N GLY A 88 20.25 3.01 -5.58
CA GLY A 88 19.70 3.79 -4.47
C GLY A 88 18.78 4.90 -4.98
N PHE A 89 19.22 5.67 -5.98
CA PHE A 89 18.42 6.73 -6.59
C PHE A 89 17.12 6.20 -7.23
N LEU A 90 17.20 5.10 -7.98
CA LEU A 90 16.02 4.47 -8.61
C LEU A 90 15.03 3.97 -7.56
N PHE A 91 15.51 3.34 -6.48
CA PHE A 91 14.67 2.88 -5.37
C PHE A 91 13.89 4.04 -4.75
N TYR A 92 14.57 5.13 -4.36
CA TYR A 92 13.90 6.30 -3.79
C TYR A 92 12.92 6.94 -4.78
N MET A 93 13.25 7.00 -6.07
CA MET A 93 12.35 7.49 -7.11
C MET A 93 11.04 6.68 -7.19
N VAL A 94 11.13 5.35 -7.19
CA VAL A 94 9.94 4.48 -7.23
C VAL A 94 9.12 4.61 -5.95
N VAL A 95 9.78 4.68 -4.80
CA VAL A 95 9.09 4.90 -3.51
C VAL A 95 8.33 6.23 -3.51
N ILE A 96 8.96 7.33 -3.93
CA ILE A 96 8.31 8.64 -4.08
C ILE A 96 7.12 8.55 -5.03
N PHE A 97 7.26 7.84 -6.15
CA PHE A 97 6.16 7.64 -7.10
C PHE A 97 4.95 6.93 -6.47
N ILE A 98 5.19 5.91 -5.63
CA ILE A 98 4.13 5.21 -4.87
C ILE A 98 3.44 6.19 -3.91
N TYR A 99 4.21 6.99 -3.17
CA TYR A 99 3.66 8.01 -2.27
C TYR A 99 2.80 9.06 -2.98
N ILE A 100 3.24 9.55 -4.13
CA ILE A 100 2.46 10.48 -4.96
C ILE A 100 1.13 9.83 -5.36
N THR A 101 1.17 8.57 -5.77
CA THR A 101 -0.03 7.83 -6.14
C THR A 101 -1.00 7.75 -4.95
N ILE A 102 -0.51 7.41 -3.75
CA ILE A 102 -1.34 7.39 -2.53
C ILE A 102 -1.97 8.76 -2.28
N GLY A 103 -1.20 9.84 -2.34
CA GLY A 103 -1.71 11.21 -2.13
C GLY A 103 -2.76 11.61 -3.17
N VAL A 104 -2.62 11.18 -4.42
CA VAL A 104 -3.65 11.38 -5.46
C VAL A 104 -4.92 10.61 -5.11
N PHE A 105 -4.81 9.35 -4.68
CA PHE A 105 -5.97 8.55 -4.26
C PHE A 105 -6.70 9.19 -3.06
N GLU A 106 -5.97 9.64 -2.05
CA GLU A 106 -6.52 10.35 -0.89
C GLU A 106 -7.21 11.66 -1.27
N SER A 107 -6.69 12.36 -2.29
CA SER A 107 -7.28 13.63 -2.76
C SER A 107 -8.51 13.44 -3.66
N CYS A 108 -8.58 12.34 -4.40
CA CYS A 108 -9.62 12.12 -5.41
C CYS A 108 -10.78 11.24 -4.93
N MET A 109 -10.58 10.39 -3.93
CA MET A 109 -11.58 9.42 -3.48
C MET A 109 -12.06 9.69 -2.06
N ALA A 110 -13.32 9.33 -1.79
CA ALA A 110 -13.87 9.32 -0.45
C ALA A 110 -13.74 7.94 0.18
N ARG A 111 -13.81 7.88 1.52
CA ARG A 111 -13.85 6.64 2.29
C ARG A 111 -15.05 5.76 1.88
N TYR A 112 -14.79 4.47 1.68
CA TYR A 112 -15.81 3.47 1.43
C TYR A 112 -16.60 3.12 2.69
N LYS A 113 -17.86 2.72 2.50
CA LYS A 113 -18.67 2.15 3.57
C LYS A 113 -18.05 0.81 4.02
N MET A 114 -18.13 0.52 5.32
CA MET A 114 -17.52 -0.69 5.91
C MET A 114 -17.97 -1.98 5.23
N ASP A 115 -19.23 -2.07 4.79
CA ASP A 115 -19.77 -3.23 4.07
C ASP A 115 -19.11 -3.50 2.70
N VAL A 116 -18.47 -2.48 2.13
CA VAL A 116 -17.80 -2.55 0.82
C VAL A 116 -16.31 -2.88 0.98
N VAL A 117 -15.72 -2.63 2.15
CA VAL A 117 -14.30 -2.89 2.42
C VAL A 117 -13.93 -4.37 2.25
N PRO A 118 -14.69 -5.36 2.77
CA PRO A 118 -14.40 -6.78 2.51
C PRO A 118 -14.43 -7.12 1.02
N LYS A 119 -15.37 -6.54 0.26
CA LYS A 119 -15.45 -6.75 -1.21
C LYS A 119 -14.26 -6.13 -1.92
N PHE A 120 -13.73 -5.02 -1.41
CA PHE A 120 -12.53 -4.38 -1.94
C PHE A 120 -11.28 -5.25 -1.74
N ILE A 121 -11.09 -5.81 -0.55
CA ILE A 121 -10.00 -6.76 -0.25
C ILE A 121 -10.14 -8.02 -1.12
N LEU A 122 -11.35 -8.55 -1.28
CA LEU A 122 -11.60 -9.72 -2.12
C LEU A 122 -11.14 -9.50 -3.57
N LYS A 123 -11.36 -8.29 -4.13
CA LYS A 123 -10.88 -7.94 -5.48
C LYS A 123 -9.37 -8.06 -5.59
N ALA A 124 -8.61 -7.64 -4.57
CA ALA A 124 -7.16 -7.80 -4.55
C ALA A 124 -6.75 -9.27 -4.56
N SER A 125 -7.37 -10.09 -3.70
CA SER A 125 -7.11 -11.53 -3.64
C SER A 125 -7.41 -12.23 -4.96
N ILE A 126 -8.54 -11.90 -5.60
CA ILE A 126 -8.92 -12.46 -6.91
C ILE A 126 -7.89 -12.08 -7.99
N LEU A 127 -7.42 -10.83 -7.99
CA LEU A 127 -6.45 -10.35 -8.98
C LEU A 127 -5.11 -11.10 -8.88
N VAL A 128 -4.62 -11.31 -7.65
CA VAL A 128 -3.38 -12.06 -7.41
C VAL A 128 -3.55 -13.54 -7.73
N LEU A 129 -4.66 -14.17 -7.30
CA LEU A 129 -4.96 -15.56 -7.62
C LEU A 129 -5.04 -15.78 -9.14
N PHE A 130 -5.66 -14.86 -9.87
CA PHE A 130 -5.73 -14.92 -11.32
C PHE A 130 -4.33 -14.84 -11.95
N GLY A 131 -3.47 -13.93 -11.47
CA GLY A 131 -2.06 -13.85 -11.89
C GLY A 131 -1.27 -15.15 -11.63
N ILE A 132 -1.50 -15.80 -10.48
CA ILE A 132 -0.89 -17.10 -10.14
C ILE A 132 -1.35 -18.20 -11.10
N ILE A 133 -2.65 -18.30 -11.36
CA ILE A 133 -3.22 -19.31 -12.26
C ILE A 133 -2.64 -19.17 -13.67
N LEU A 134 -2.56 -17.95 -14.19
CA LEU A 134 -1.97 -17.68 -15.52
C LEU A 134 -0.47 -18.01 -15.56
N THR A 135 0.25 -17.80 -14.47
CA THR A 135 1.68 -18.16 -14.37
C THR A 135 1.89 -19.68 -14.38
N MET A 136 0.97 -20.43 -13.81
CA MET A 136 1.03 -21.90 -13.71
C MET A 136 0.59 -22.63 -15.00
N GLY A 137 0.22 -21.91 -16.07
CA GLY A 137 -0.05 -22.50 -17.38
C GLY A 137 -1.25 -23.45 -17.42
N VAL A 138 -2.26 -23.22 -16.57
CA VAL A 138 -3.53 -24.00 -16.58
C VAL A 138 -4.45 -23.56 -17.73
N ILE A 139 -4.04 -22.59 -18.55
CA ILE A 139 -4.71 -22.08 -19.76
C ILE A 139 -3.62 -21.77 -20.79
#